data_AF-A0A916Q377-F1
#
_entry.id   AF-A0A916Q377-F1
#
_cell.length_a   1.000
_cell.length_b   1.000
_cell.length_c   1.000
_cell.angle_alpha   90.00
_cell.angle_beta   90.00
_cell.angle_gamma   90.00
#
_symmetry.space_group_name_H-M   'P 1'
#
loop_
_entity.id
_entity.type
_entity.pdbx_description
1 polymer ?
#
loop_
_entity_poly.entity_id
_entity_poly.type
_entity_poly.pdbx_seq_one_letter_code
_entity_poly.pdbx_strand_id
1 'polypeptide(L)'
;MNLEWAFNKSVALFGRYGFGNISNRSNAISAALPSYTVSGNASLSPQTWSAGFAFPDLFKEGAMAAIAVGQPFIESNVGNATQTNVELFYRFPISDNISITPDLQLIFNPNNNSGNSTITVGTLRTVFSF
;
A
#
# COMPACT_ATOMS: atom_id res chain seq x y z
N MET A 1 -7.73 9.05 7.10
CA MET A 1 -8.72 9.75 6.28
C MET A 1 -8.86 9.00 4.96
N ASN A 2 -10.09 8.88 4.46
CA ASN A 2 -10.39 8.24 3.18
C ASN A 2 -11.17 9.25 2.33
N LEU A 3 -10.95 9.21 1.02
CA LEU A 3 -11.67 9.97 0.01
C LEU A 3 -11.98 9.04 -1.15
N GLU A 4 -13.24 9.00 -1.56
CA GLU A 4 -13.69 8.30 -2.75
C GLU A 4 -14.64 9.22 -3.52
N TRP A 5 -14.39 9.40 -4.82
CA TRP A 5 -15.24 10.24 -5.67
C TRP A 5 -15.40 9.62 -7.05
N ALA A 6 -16.63 9.28 -7.41
CA ALA A 6 -17.00 8.90 -8.77
C ALA A 6 -17.30 10.17 -9.58
N PHE A 7 -16.47 10.46 -10.59
CA PHE A 7 -16.73 11.56 -11.53
C PHE A 7 -17.95 11.25 -12.39
N ASN A 8 -18.06 9.99 -12.82
CA ASN A 8 -19.17 9.42 -13.57
C ASN A 8 -19.26 7.91 -13.29
N LYS A 9 -20.12 7.19 -14.01
CA LYS A 9 -20.32 5.74 -13.83
C LYS A 9 -19.10 4.89 -14.22
N SER A 10 -18.16 5.44 -15.00
CA SER A 10 -17.04 4.71 -15.60
C SER A 10 -15.67 5.09 -15.02
N VAL A 11 -15.58 6.17 -14.24
CA VAL A 11 -14.32 6.65 -13.66
C VAL A 11 -14.54 7.17 -12.25
N ALA A 12 -13.73 6.68 -11.32
CA ALA A 12 -13.66 7.15 -9.96
C ALA A 12 -12.21 7.40 -9.51
N LEU A 13 -12.01 8.36 -8.62
CA LEU A 13 -10.79 8.59 -7.86
C LEU A 13 -10.98 8.05 -6.45
N PHE A 14 -9.93 7.49 -5.87
CA PHE A 14 -9.86 7.16 -4.46
C PHE A 14 -8.52 7.57 -3.87
N GLY A 15 -8.51 7.80 -2.56
CA GLY A 15 -7.30 8.12 -1.84
C GLY A 15 -7.43 7.92 -0.35
N ARG A 16 -6.29 7.67 0.30
CA ARG A 16 -6.18 7.50 1.74
C ARG A 16 -4.98 8.27 2.24
N TYR A 17 -5.11 8.83 3.43
CA TYR A 17 -4.02 9.45 4.15
C TYR A 17 -4.09 9.07 5.62
N GLY A 18 -2.96 8.74 6.23
CA GLY A 18 -2.84 8.37 7.62
C GLY A 18 -1.60 8.96 8.25
N PHE A 19 -1.67 9.18 9.56
CA PHE A 19 -0.57 9.66 10.37
C PHE A 19 -0.63 8.94 11.72
N GLY A 20 0.51 8.80 12.37
CA GLY A 20 0.59 8.16 13.67
C GLY A 20 1.78 8.66 14.48
N ASN A 21 1.84 8.21 15.72
CA ASN A 21 2.99 8.40 16.59
C ASN A 21 3.37 7.04 17.18
N ILE A 22 4.66 6.74 17.16
CA ILE A 22 5.23 5.56 17.80
C ILE A 22 6.23 6.08 18.82
N SER A 23 5.94 5.95 20.11
CA SER A 23 6.84 6.36 21.19
C SER A 23 7.41 5.15 21.92
N ASN A 24 8.45 5.36 22.75
CA ASN A 24 9.06 4.36 23.63
C ASN A 24 9.71 3.16 22.91
N ARG A 25 10.17 3.33 21.66
CA ARG A 25 10.82 2.25 20.89
C ARG A 25 12.10 1.73 21.53
N SER A 26 12.80 2.56 22.29
CA SER A 26 14.06 2.24 22.96
C SER A 26 13.87 1.61 24.35
N ASN A 27 12.72 1.80 25.00
CA ASN A 27 12.55 1.44 26.42
C ASN A 27 12.63 -0.07 26.68
N ALA A 28 12.08 -0.90 25.79
CA ALA A 28 12.14 -2.36 25.96
C ALA A 28 13.57 -2.91 25.84
N ILE A 29 14.40 -2.32 24.98
CA ILE A 29 15.78 -2.75 24.74
C ILE A 29 16.71 -2.23 25.84
N SER A 30 16.57 -0.95 26.23
CA SER A 30 17.34 -0.36 27.33
C SER A 30 17.05 -1.00 28.70
N ALA A 31 15.83 -1.52 28.91
CA ALA A 31 15.49 -2.26 30.13
C ALA A 31 16.10 -3.67 30.17
N ALA A 32 16.22 -4.34 29.03
CA ALA A 32 16.78 -5.69 28.93
C ALA A 32 18.32 -5.72 28.84
N LEU A 33 18.93 -4.66 28.28
CA LEU A 33 20.38 -4.52 28.08
C LEU A 33 20.86 -3.13 28.55
N PRO A 34 21.08 -2.93 29.86
CA PRO A 34 21.38 -1.61 30.45
C PRO A 34 22.65 -0.95 29.93
N SER A 35 23.62 -1.75 29.47
CA SER A 35 24.89 -1.27 28.89
C SER A 35 24.80 -0.98 27.39
N TYR A 36 23.67 -1.28 26.74
CA TYR A 36 23.46 -1.02 25.32
C TYR A 36 22.91 0.40 25.13
N THR A 37 23.74 1.31 24.60
CA THR A 37 23.29 2.65 24.22
C THR A 37 22.49 2.56 22.93
N VAL A 38 21.17 2.68 23.02
CA VAL A 38 20.30 2.75 21.82
C VAL A 38 20.51 4.11 21.15
N SER A 39 21.27 4.13 20.06
CA SER A 39 21.38 5.29 19.19
C SER A 39 20.20 5.28 18.20
N GLY A 40 19.19 6.09 18.48
CA GLY A 40 18.02 6.22 17.62
C GLY A 40 16.91 7.06 18.25
N ASN A 41 16.15 7.76 17.43
CA ASN A 41 14.98 8.50 17.90
C ASN A 41 13.96 7.53 18.52
N ALA A 42 13.71 7.69 19.82
CA ALA A 42 12.76 6.86 20.58
C ALA A 42 11.30 7.06 20.13
N SER A 43 11.06 8.11 19.34
CA SER A 43 9.77 8.50 18.82
C SER A 43 9.82 8.66 17.30
N LEU A 44 8.83 8.08 16.62
CA LEU A 44 8.59 8.23 15.19
C LEU A 44 7.20 8.85 14.99
N SER A 45 7.03 9.63 13.93
CA SER A 45 5.75 10.22 13.52
C SER A 45 5.43 9.80 12.08
N PRO A 46 5.22 8.50 11.84
CA PRO A 46 5.07 8.00 10.48
C PRO A 46 3.78 8.51 9.83
N GLN A 47 3.87 8.75 8.53
CA GLN A 47 2.73 9.04 7.67
C GLN A 47 2.55 7.94 6.61
N THR A 48 1.36 7.85 6.05
CA THR A 48 1.04 6.93 4.96
C THR A 48 0.06 7.61 4.01
N TRP A 49 0.17 7.33 2.72
CA TRP A 49 -0.84 7.77 1.76
C TRP A 49 -0.97 6.79 0.60
N SER A 50 -2.13 6.81 -0.04
CA SER A 50 -2.35 6.20 -1.34
C SER A 50 -3.35 7.00 -2.15
N ALA A 51 -3.24 6.93 -3.47
CA ALA A 51 -4.18 7.52 -4.40
C ALA A 51 -4.26 6.66 -5.67
N GLY A 52 -5.42 6.66 -6.30
CA GLY A 52 -5.61 5.86 -7.51
C GLY A 52 -6.90 6.15 -8.23
N PHE A 53 -7.02 5.57 -9.42
CA PHE A 53 -8.21 5.63 -10.25
C PHE A 53 -8.80 4.24 -10.38
N ALA A 54 -10.12 4.17 -10.35
CA ALA A 54 -10.90 2.98 -10.63
C ALA A 54 -11.77 3.18 -11.87
N PHE A 55 -11.93 2.11 -12.64
CA PHE A 55 -12.68 2.09 -13.88
C PHE A 55 -13.71 0.95 -13.82
N PRO A 56 -14.91 1.22 -13.27
CA PRO A 56 -16.02 0.26 -13.29
C PRO A 56 -16.45 -0.04 -14.73
N ASP A 57 -16.85 -1.28 -14.97
CA ASP A 57 -17.35 -1.79 -16.25
C ASP A 57 -16.39 -1.58 -17.44
N LEU A 58 -15.08 -1.47 -17.17
CA LEU A 58 -14.07 -1.31 -18.21
C LEU A 58 -14.01 -2.57 -19.09
N PHE A 59 -14.32 -2.44 -20.38
CA PHE A 59 -14.37 -3.49 -21.40
C PHE A 59 -15.43 -4.60 -21.21
N LYS A 60 -15.94 -4.82 -20.00
CA LYS A 60 -17.02 -5.79 -19.71
C LYS A 60 -17.85 -5.32 -18.52
N GLU A 61 -19.17 -5.45 -18.63
CA GLU A 61 -20.08 -5.20 -17.51
C GLU A 61 -19.77 -6.11 -16.31
N GLY A 62 -19.74 -5.52 -15.12
CA GLY A 62 -19.34 -6.15 -13.85
C GLY A 62 -17.83 -6.20 -13.62
N ALA A 63 -17.01 -5.93 -14.65
CA ALA A 63 -15.56 -5.85 -14.51
C ALA A 63 -15.12 -4.56 -13.82
N MET A 64 -13.89 -4.55 -13.32
CA MET A 64 -13.32 -3.36 -12.70
C MET A 64 -11.80 -3.37 -12.82
N ALA A 65 -11.23 -2.32 -13.40
CA ALA A 65 -9.79 -2.06 -13.31
C ALA A 65 -9.51 -1.00 -12.24
N ALA A 66 -8.34 -1.04 -11.62
CA ALA A 66 -7.82 0.11 -10.92
C ALA A 66 -6.30 0.16 -10.98
N ILE A 67 -5.77 1.39 -10.95
CA ILE A 67 -4.35 1.66 -10.77
C ILE A 67 -4.17 2.57 -9.56
N ALA A 68 -3.19 2.28 -8.72
CA ALA A 68 -2.90 3.04 -7.52
C ALA A 68 -1.40 3.22 -7.31
N VAL A 69 -1.06 4.30 -6.61
CA VAL A 69 0.26 4.52 -6.04
C VAL A 69 0.10 4.86 -4.56
N GLY A 70 1.06 4.43 -3.74
CA GLY A 70 1.06 4.79 -2.33
C GLY A 70 2.40 4.60 -1.68
N GLN A 71 2.56 5.29 -0.55
CA GLN A 71 3.72 5.16 0.33
C GLN A 71 3.22 4.67 1.68
N PRO A 72 3.50 3.40 2.03
CA PRO A 72 2.90 2.79 3.22
C PRO A 72 3.51 3.33 4.52
N PHE A 73 4.76 3.82 4.49
CA PHE A 73 5.48 4.25 5.68
C PHE A 73 6.50 5.36 5.35
N ILE A 74 6.16 6.60 5.70
CA ILE A 74 7.00 7.78 5.51
C ILE A 74 7.53 8.21 6.88
N GLU A 75 8.83 8.05 7.09
CA GLU A 75 9.50 8.39 8.34
C GLU A 75 11.00 8.59 8.06
N SER A 76 11.53 9.79 8.33
CA SER A 76 12.93 10.14 8.02
C SER A 76 13.95 9.39 8.87
N ASN A 77 13.52 8.87 10.03
CA ASN A 77 14.38 8.08 10.92
C ASN A 77 14.38 6.58 10.59
N VAL A 78 13.66 6.15 9.54
CA VAL A 78 13.62 4.75 9.10
C VAL A 78 14.13 4.66 7.67
N GLY A 79 15.34 4.10 7.53
CA GLY A 79 15.99 3.92 6.24
C GLY A 79 16.56 5.21 5.65
N ASN A 80 16.95 5.16 4.38
CA ASN A 80 17.54 6.29 3.64
C ASN A 80 16.70 6.68 2.41
N ALA A 81 15.52 6.09 2.24
CA ALA A 81 14.59 6.32 1.16
C ALA A 81 13.15 6.15 1.65
N THR A 82 12.17 6.38 0.77
CA THR A 82 10.76 6.10 1.05
C THR A 82 10.26 5.00 0.13
N GLN A 83 9.68 3.95 0.72
CA GLN A 83 9.07 2.89 -0.05
C GLN A 83 7.88 3.43 -0.83
N THR A 84 7.81 3.11 -2.13
CA THR A 84 6.69 3.49 -3.00
C THR A 84 6.15 2.24 -3.68
N ASN A 85 4.85 2.01 -3.56
CA ASN A 85 4.16 0.90 -4.20
C ASN A 85 3.30 1.44 -5.35
N VAL A 86 3.35 0.76 -6.49
CA VAL A 86 2.42 0.95 -7.61
C VAL A 86 1.68 -0.37 -7.81
N GLU A 87 0.36 -0.32 -7.96
CA GLU A 87 -0.49 -1.50 -8.14
C GLU A 87 -1.43 -1.28 -9.32
N LEU A 88 -1.63 -2.33 -10.12
CA LEU A 88 -2.60 -2.40 -11.20
C LEU A 88 -3.31 -3.75 -11.11
N PHE A 89 -4.64 -3.74 -11.02
CA PHE A 89 -5.44 -4.96 -11.09
C PHE A 89 -6.59 -4.84 -12.07
N TYR A 90 -7.12 -5.99 -12.50
CA TYR A 90 -8.33 -6.07 -13.29
C TYR A 90 -9.20 -7.24 -12.83
N ARG A 91 -10.32 -6.95 -12.19
CA ARG A 91 -11.32 -7.96 -11.82
C ARG A 91 -12.19 -8.27 -13.03
N PHE A 92 -12.10 -9.48 -13.53
CA PHE A 92 -12.90 -10.00 -14.63
C PHE A 92 -13.96 -10.99 -14.10
N PRO A 93 -15.26 -10.69 -14.27
CA PRO A 93 -16.33 -11.62 -13.93
C PRO A 93 -16.43 -12.70 -15.01
N ILE A 94 -16.19 -13.95 -14.62
CA ILE A 94 -16.36 -15.13 -15.47
C ILE A 94 -17.86 -15.49 -15.56
N SER A 95 -18.54 -15.42 -14.42
CA SER A 95 -19.99 -15.58 -14.25
C SER A 95 -20.46 -14.78 -13.03
N ASP A 96 -21.76 -14.81 -12.71
CA ASP A 96 -22.33 -14.14 -11.53
C ASP A 96 -21.73 -14.64 -10.20
N ASN A 97 -21.19 -15.86 -10.20
CA ASN A 97 -20.65 -16.52 -9.00
C ASN A 97 -19.13 -16.62 -9.00
N ILE A 98 -18.45 -16.33 -10.11
CA ILE A 98 -17.00 -16.54 -10.26
C ILE A 98 -16.35 -15.30 -10.84
N SER A 99 -15.33 -14.79 -10.17
CA SER A 99 -14.46 -13.74 -10.70
C SER A 99 -12.99 -14.09 -10.56
N ILE A 100 -12.19 -13.61 -11.52
CA ILE A 100 -10.74 -13.74 -11.52
C ILE A 100 -10.14 -12.33 -11.58
N THR A 101 -9.13 -12.06 -10.76
CA THR A 101 -8.46 -10.76 -10.67
C THR A 101 -6.95 -10.97 -10.77
N PRO A 102 -6.35 -10.85 -11.97
CA PRO A 102 -4.93 -10.58 -12.09
C PRO A 102 -4.58 -9.23 -11.43
N ASP A 103 -3.44 -9.21 -10.77
CA ASP A 103 -2.88 -8.07 -10.06
C ASP A 103 -1.35 -8.03 -10.25
N LEU A 104 -0.83 -6.83 -10.48
CA LEU A 104 0.59 -6.55 -10.64
C LEU A 104 1.01 -5.42 -9.71
N GLN A 105 2.01 -5.67 -8.89
CA GLN A 105 2.58 -4.70 -7.96
C GLN A 105 4.06 -4.47 -8.24
N LEU A 106 4.49 -3.21 -8.16
CA LEU A 106 5.88 -2.77 -8.19
C LEU A 106 6.18 -2.05 -6.89
N ILE A 107 7.19 -2.52 -6.17
CA ILE A 107 7.58 -1.98 -4.86
C ILE A 107 9.01 -1.46 -4.99
N PHE A 108 9.15 -0.14 -4.97
CA PHE A 108 10.41 0.58 -5.05
C PHE A 108 10.94 0.89 -3.65
N ASN A 109 12.25 0.80 -3.46
CA ASN A 109 12.93 1.03 -2.18
C ASN A 109 12.28 0.26 -1.01
N PRO A 110 12.06 -1.07 -1.13
CA PRO A 110 11.39 -1.83 -0.09
C PRO A 110 12.13 -1.69 1.24
N ASN A 111 11.37 -1.62 2.33
CA ASN A 111 11.91 -1.34 3.67
C ASN A 111 12.64 0.03 3.77
N ASN A 112 12.19 1.02 3.00
CA ASN A 112 12.71 2.38 3.01
C ASN A 112 14.23 2.47 2.73
N ASN A 113 14.77 1.56 1.92
CA ASN A 113 16.20 1.49 1.62
C ASN A 113 16.46 1.60 0.10
N SER A 114 17.21 2.62 -0.32
CA SER A 114 17.56 2.86 -1.73
C SER A 114 18.53 1.84 -2.32
N GLY A 115 19.22 1.07 -1.47
CA GLY A 115 20.09 -0.03 -1.90
C GLY A 115 19.34 -1.31 -2.25
N ASN A 116 18.05 -1.39 -1.93
CA ASN A 116 17.23 -2.56 -2.23
C ASN A 116 16.65 -2.47 -3.65
N SER A 117 16.79 -3.56 -4.41
CA SER A 117 16.18 -3.70 -5.73
C SER A 117 14.65 -3.66 -5.67
N THR A 118 14.04 -3.15 -6.75
CA THR A 118 12.59 -3.19 -6.93
C THR A 118 12.05 -4.61 -6.86
N ILE A 119 10.97 -4.81 -6.09
CA ILE A 119 10.23 -6.08 -6.05
C ILE A 119 9.05 -5.97 -7.02
N THR A 120 8.90 -6.98 -7.87
CA THR A 120 7.74 -7.16 -8.73
C THR A 120 6.92 -8.35 -8.24
N VAL A 121 5.63 -8.16 -8.01
CA VAL A 121 4.71 -9.20 -7.55
C VAL A 121 3.59 -9.36 -8.56
N GLY A 122 3.40 -10.57 -9.08
CA GLY A 122 2.23 -10.95 -9.86
C GLY A 122 1.33 -11.85 -9.03
N THR A 123 0.06 -11.47 -8.88
CA THR A 123 -0.94 -12.24 -8.11
C THR A 123 -2.14 -12.57 -8.99
N LEU A 124 -2.76 -13.72 -8.75
CA LEU A 124 -4.04 -14.09 -9.33
C LEU A 124 -5.00 -14.44 -8.20
N ARG A 125 -6.12 -13.71 -8.11
CA ARG A 125 -7.17 -13.97 -7.12
C ARG A 125 -8.41 -14.51 -7.81
N THR A 126 -8.93 -15.63 -7.32
CA THR A 126 -10.21 -16.18 -7.77
C THR A 126 -11.20 -16.14 -6.61
N VAL A 127 -12.41 -15.62 -6.86
CA VAL A 127 -13.48 -15.54 -5.86
C VAL A 127 -14.68 -16.33 -6.36
N PHE A 128 -15.21 -17.20 -5.48
CA PHE A 128 -16.42 -17.98 -5.68
C PHE A 128 -17.48 -17.51 -4.68
N SER A 129 -18.71 -17.26 -5.13
CA SER A 129 -19.85 -16.87 -4.29
C SER A 129 -21.00 -17.86 -4.48
N PHE A 130 -21.62 -18.32 -3.39
CA PHE A 130 -22.65 -19.37 -3.36
C PHE A 130 -23.87 -18.95 -2.55
#